data_AF-R5PA49-F1
#
_entry.id   AF-R5PA49-F1
#
_cell.length_a   1.000
_cell.length_b   1.000
_cell.length_c   1.000
_cell.angle_alpha   90.00
_cell.angle_beta   90.00
_cell.angle_gamma   90.00
#
_symmetry.space_group_name_H-M   'P 1'
#
loop_
_entity.id
_entity.type
_entity.pdbx_description
1 polymer ?
#
loop_
_entity_poly.entity_id
_entity_poly.type
_entity_poly.pdbx_seq_one_letter_code
_entity_poly.pdbx_strand_id
1 'polypeptide(L)'
;MTINPKVRLKLLDIADDFWDTCGINWTKIKGIHLTGSICNFNWSKFSDIDLHLVVDFSDISDRKDFVQEYFNSKKNEWNDEHNNLKIYKFPVELYVEDINAKTESSAIFNLETNAWIKAPLPDDIHSIKLDKYEIKEKSANLMTKIDNYCDLFDDSNNVDELKKLYSKTLKLSKKIKAMRKFGLKRNGESDPYNIVVKCMRRMGYLDKLYELSNNIYNKMNSMS
;
A
#
# COMPACT_ATOMS: atom_id res chain seq x y z
N MET A 1 -21.56 -16.80 -3.23
CA MET A 1 -20.63 -17.00 -2.10
C MET A 1 -20.73 -15.77 -1.22
N THR A 2 -21.05 -15.95 0.05
CA THR A 2 -21.20 -14.86 1.03
C THR A 2 -20.09 -14.96 2.06
N ILE A 3 -19.68 -13.82 2.63
CA ILE A 3 -18.65 -13.80 3.67
C ILE A 3 -19.24 -14.27 5.00
N ASN A 4 -18.41 -14.78 5.91
CA ASN A 4 -18.85 -15.13 7.27
C ASN A 4 -19.52 -13.90 7.93
N PRO A 5 -20.77 -14.01 8.43
CA PRO A 5 -21.49 -12.86 8.97
C PRO A 5 -20.78 -12.15 10.13
N LYS A 6 -20.07 -12.88 11.00
CA LYS A 6 -19.34 -12.28 12.12
C LYS A 6 -18.16 -11.44 11.64
N VAL A 7 -17.44 -11.94 10.63
CA VAL A 7 -16.34 -11.20 9.99
C VAL A 7 -16.90 -9.97 9.29
N ARG A 8 -18.01 -10.12 8.55
CA ARG A 8 -18.68 -9.02 7.85
C ARG A 8 -19.01 -7.87 8.80
N LEU A 9 -19.71 -8.17 9.90
CA LEU A 9 -20.15 -7.17 10.85
C LEU A 9 -18.96 -6.46 11.49
N LYS A 10 -17.91 -7.20 11.87
CA LYS A 10 -16.71 -6.57 12.43
C LYS A 10 -15.98 -5.66 11.44
N LEU A 11 -15.94 -6.02 10.16
CA LEU A 11 -15.35 -5.14 9.14
C LEU A 11 -16.19 -3.89 8.89
N LEU A 12 -17.52 -3.99 8.94
CA LEU A 12 -18.40 -2.83 8.85
C LEU A 12 -18.22 -1.91 10.06
N ASP A 13 -18.20 -2.46 11.28
CA ASP A 13 -17.93 -1.69 12.51
C ASP A 13 -16.59 -0.92 12.40
N ILE A 14 -15.52 -1.59 11.94
CA ILE A 14 -14.20 -0.97 11.75
C ILE A 14 -14.24 0.14 10.69
N ALA A 15 -14.99 -0.05 9.60
CA ALA A 15 -15.15 0.97 8.57
C ALA A 15 -15.87 2.22 9.11
N ASP A 16 -16.92 2.02 9.90
CA ASP A 16 -17.67 3.10 10.53
C ASP A 16 -16.78 3.87 11.53
N ASP A 17 -16.06 3.17 12.41
CA ASP A 17 -15.13 3.77 13.37
C ASP A 17 -14.05 4.61 12.64
N PHE A 18 -13.47 4.09 11.55
CA PHE A 18 -12.50 4.82 10.75
C PHE A 18 -13.10 6.06 10.07
N TRP A 19 -14.31 5.94 9.52
CA TRP A 19 -15.00 7.05 8.86
C TRP A 19 -15.28 8.20 9.82
N ASP A 20 -15.64 7.91 11.07
CA ASP A 20 -15.85 8.93 12.09
C ASP A 20 -14.57 9.75 12.35
N THR A 21 -13.39 9.11 12.32
CA THR A 21 -12.11 9.84 12.46
C THR A 21 -11.77 10.76 11.28
N CYS A 22 -12.41 10.52 10.12
CA CYS A 22 -12.25 11.37 8.96
C CYS A 22 -12.96 12.71 9.13
N GLY A 23 -13.90 12.86 10.08
CA GLY A 23 -14.55 14.14 10.38
C GLY A 23 -15.35 14.73 9.22
N ILE A 24 -15.76 13.92 8.23
CA ILE A 24 -16.57 14.36 7.09
C ILE A 24 -18.02 13.90 7.29
N ASN A 25 -18.94 14.86 7.51
CA ASN A 25 -20.36 14.57 7.75
C ASN A 25 -21.31 15.04 6.64
N TRP A 26 -20.80 15.76 5.64
CA TRP A 26 -21.59 16.28 4.51
C TRP A 26 -21.59 15.37 3.28
N THR A 27 -20.78 14.30 3.29
CA THR A 27 -20.82 13.24 2.27
C THR A 27 -21.15 11.90 2.92
N LYS A 28 -21.58 10.94 2.10
CA LYS A 28 -21.89 9.59 2.54
C LYS A 28 -20.97 8.59 1.86
N ILE A 29 -20.62 7.54 2.58
CA ILE A 29 -20.04 6.33 2.01
C ILE A 29 -21.05 5.76 1.01
N LYS A 30 -20.57 5.46 -0.20
CA LYS A 30 -21.35 4.86 -1.29
C LYS A 30 -21.14 3.35 -1.39
N GLY A 31 -20.11 2.82 -0.72
CA GLY A 31 -19.73 1.42 -0.75
C GLY A 31 -18.66 1.10 0.28
N ILE A 32 -18.72 -0.08 0.88
CA ILE A 32 -17.59 -0.65 1.65
C ILE A 32 -17.15 -1.93 0.94
N HIS A 33 -15.94 -1.91 0.41
CA HIS A 33 -15.39 -2.94 -0.46
C HIS A 33 -14.22 -3.67 0.17
N LEU A 34 -14.19 -4.99 0.03
CA LEU A 34 -12.97 -5.78 0.17
C LEU A 34 -12.33 -5.97 -1.19
N THR A 35 -11.01 -5.79 -1.24
CA THR A 35 -10.23 -6.01 -2.45
C THR A 35 -8.84 -6.57 -2.11
N GLY A 36 -7.93 -6.52 -3.09
CA GLY A 36 -6.57 -7.01 -2.96
C GLY A 36 -6.48 -8.52 -2.89
N SER A 37 -5.39 -8.99 -2.30
CA SER A 37 -5.02 -10.41 -2.39
C SER A 37 -5.99 -11.35 -1.69
N ILE A 38 -6.67 -10.92 -0.62
CA ILE A 38 -7.61 -11.78 0.12
C ILE A 38 -8.88 -12.10 -0.68
N CYS A 39 -9.23 -11.24 -1.63
CA CYS A 39 -10.35 -11.44 -2.54
C CYS A 39 -9.99 -12.25 -3.78
N ASN A 40 -8.72 -12.65 -3.94
CA ASN A 40 -8.21 -13.36 -5.10
C ASN A 40 -7.73 -14.77 -4.74
N PHE A 41 -7.53 -15.64 -5.73
CA PHE A 41 -7.09 -17.02 -5.54
C PHE A 41 -5.64 -17.15 -5.05
N ASN A 42 -4.87 -16.05 -5.05
CA ASN A 42 -3.47 -16.01 -4.61
C ASN A 42 -3.29 -15.58 -3.13
N TRP A 43 -4.37 -15.57 -2.33
CA TRP A 43 -4.31 -15.24 -0.91
C TRP A 43 -3.40 -16.20 -0.13
N SER A 44 -2.77 -15.71 0.93
CA SER A 44 -1.88 -16.52 1.77
C SER A 44 -1.89 -16.04 3.22
N LYS A 45 -1.17 -16.72 4.12
CA LYS A 45 -0.95 -16.26 5.51
C LYS A 45 -0.26 -14.89 5.64
N PHE A 46 0.21 -14.33 4.53
CA PHE A 46 0.86 -13.02 4.43
C PHE A 46 0.00 -11.99 3.69
N SER A 47 -1.28 -12.30 3.47
CA SER A 47 -2.25 -11.36 2.92
C SER A 47 -2.77 -10.45 4.02
N ASP A 48 -3.12 -9.24 3.62
CA ASP A 48 -3.78 -8.25 4.44
C ASP A 48 -5.26 -8.18 4.00
N ILE A 49 -6.15 -7.69 4.87
CA ILE A 49 -7.54 -7.36 4.54
C ILE A 49 -7.55 -5.90 4.11
N ASP A 50 -7.64 -5.68 2.80
CA ASP A 50 -7.71 -4.34 2.22
C ASP A 50 -9.18 -3.87 2.20
N LEU A 51 -9.53 -2.99 3.14
CA LEU A 51 -10.89 -2.49 3.35
C LEU A 51 -11.03 -1.06 2.79
N HIS A 52 -11.74 -0.93 1.67
CA HIS A 52 -11.91 0.30 0.92
C HIS A 52 -13.29 0.92 1.16
N LEU A 53 -13.32 2.15 1.69
CA LEU A 53 -14.51 2.97 1.78
C LEU A 53 -14.62 3.82 0.51
N VAL A 54 -15.72 3.67 -0.22
CA VAL A 54 -15.95 4.37 -1.49
C VAL A 54 -16.77 5.62 -1.25
N VAL A 55 -16.25 6.74 -1.73
CA VAL A 55 -16.89 8.07 -1.57
C VAL A 55 -16.82 8.82 -2.89
N ASP A 56 -17.78 9.69 -3.17
CA ASP A 56 -17.64 10.62 -4.29
C ASP A 56 -16.84 11.84 -3.82
N PHE A 57 -15.60 12.01 -4.31
CA PHE A 57 -14.78 13.14 -3.88
C PHE A 57 -15.34 14.46 -4.39
N SER A 58 -16.16 14.44 -5.44
CA SER A 58 -16.85 15.63 -5.96
C SER A 58 -17.88 16.16 -4.94
N ASP A 59 -18.42 15.31 -4.07
CA ASP A 59 -19.31 15.73 -2.97
C ASP A 59 -18.53 16.45 -1.85
N ILE A 60 -17.19 16.34 -1.83
CA ILE A 60 -16.33 16.94 -0.80
C ILE A 60 -15.68 18.23 -1.33
N SER A 61 -15.06 18.16 -2.50
CA SER A 61 -14.37 19.28 -3.12
C SER A 61 -14.06 19.01 -4.60
N ASP A 62 -14.07 20.06 -5.41
CA ASP A 62 -13.59 20.02 -6.80
C ASP A 62 -12.09 19.66 -6.89
N ARG A 63 -11.33 19.91 -5.81
CA ARG A 63 -9.91 19.56 -5.69
C ARG A 63 -9.76 18.11 -5.26
N LYS A 64 -10.13 17.18 -6.15
CA LYS A 64 -10.06 15.72 -5.90
C LYS A 64 -8.65 15.24 -5.53
N ASP A 65 -7.61 15.89 -6.03
CA ASP A 65 -6.22 15.67 -5.66
C ASP A 65 -5.99 15.91 -4.16
N PHE A 66 -6.47 17.04 -3.65
CA PHE A 66 -6.39 17.38 -2.22
C PHE A 66 -7.24 16.44 -1.36
N VAL A 67 -8.44 16.08 -1.80
CA VAL A 67 -9.30 15.10 -1.10
C VAL A 67 -8.60 13.74 -0.99
N GLN A 68 -7.94 13.31 -2.06
CA GLN A 68 -7.16 12.07 -2.06
C GLN A 68 -5.97 12.13 -1.09
N GLU A 69 -5.25 13.26 -1.04
CA GLU A 69 -4.16 13.48 -0.09
C GLU A 69 -4.64 13.47 1.36
N TYR A 70 -5.77 14.13 1.63
CA TYR A 70 -6.41 14.15 2.94
C TYR A 70 -6.73 12.73 3.43
N PHE A 71 -7.44 11.94 2.64
CA PHE A 71 -7.78 10.58 3.02
C PHE A 71 -6.58 9.64 3.09
N ASN A 72 -5.56 9.86 2.25
CA ASN A 72 -4.29 9.12 2.39
C ASN A 72 -3.62 9.41 3.73
N SER A 73 -3.67 10.66 4.20
CA SER A 73 -3.17 11.04 5.52
C SER A 73 -3.98 10.35 6.63
N LYS A 74 -5.32 10.43 6.58
CA LYS A 74 -6.21 9.80 7.56
C LYS A 74 -6.02 8.29 7.64
N LYS A 75 -5.88 7.66 6.48
CA LYS A 75 -5.52 6.25 6.38
C LYS A 75 -4.21 5.95 7.11
N ASN A 76 -3.15 6.68 6.79
CA ASN A 76 -1.83 6.40 7.35
C ASN A 76 -1.85 6.56 8.87
N GLU A 77 -2.45 7.65 9.36
CA GLU A 77 -2.68 7.91 10.80
C GLU A 77 -3.39 6.71 11.46
N TRP A 78 -4.54 6.28 10.92
CA TRP A 78 -5.29 5.15 11.46
C TRP A 78 -4.48 3.84 11.47
N ASN A 79 -3.85 3.49 10.33
CA ASN A 79 -3.13 2.24 10.19
C ASN A 79 -1.87 2.20 11.07
N ASP A 80 -1.22 3.34 11.31
CA ASP A 80 -0.07 3.46 12.20
C ASP A 80 -0.49 3.32 13.67
N GLU A 81 -1.57 3.99 14.08
CA GLU A 81 -2.14 3.90 15.43
C GLU A 81 -2.68 2.50 15.74
N HIS A 82 -3.26 1.82 14.74
CA HIS A 82 -3.90 0.52 14.86
C HIS A 82 -3.10 -0.60 14.18
N ASN A 83 -1.77 -0.53 14.19
CA ASN A 83 -0.88 -1.49 13.51
C ASN A 83 -1.03 -2.96 13.97
N ASN A 84 -1.72 -3.21 15.08
CA ASN A 84 -2.04 -4.54 15.61
C ASN A 84 -3.47 -5.02 15.29
N LEU A 85 -4.29 -4.21 14.61
CA LEU A 85 -5.65 -4.54 14.24
C LEU A 85 -5.67 -5.70 13.25
N LYS A 86 -6.29 -6.81 13.66
CA LYS A 86 -6.34 -8.05 12.89
C LYS A 86 -7.71 -8.70 13.04
N ILE A 87 -8.24 -9.24 11.94
CA ILE A 87 -9.31 -10.24 12.02
C ILE A 87 -8.67 -11.61 11.88
N TYR A 88 -8.80 -12.40 12.95
CA TYR A 88 -8.04 -13.62 13.17
C TYR A 88 -6.52 -13.36 13.08
N LYS A 89 -5.87 -13.72 11.98
CA LYS A 89 -4.42 -13.57 11.78
C LYS A 89 -4.07 -12.57 10.67
N PHE A 90 -5.09 -11.99 10.03
CA PHE A 90 -4.91 -11.12 8.88
C PHE A 90 -4.99 -9.66 9.36
N PRO A 91 -3.95 -8.85 9.13
CA PRO A 91 -4.00 -7.41 9.35
C PRO A 91 -5.14 -6.78 8.58
N VAL A 92 -5.74 -5.72 9.12
CA VAL A 92 -6.75 -4.92 8.42
C VAL A 92 -6.12 -3.58 8.08
N GLU A 93 -6.10 -3.24 6.79
CA GLU A 93 -5.65 -1.94 6.30
C GLU A 93 -6.84 -1.20 5.70
N LEU A 94 -7.04 0.05 6.14
CA LEU A 94 -8.15 0.88 5.69
C LEU A 94 -7.72 1.71 4.48
N TYR A 95 -8.66 2.07 3.62
CA TYR A 95 -8.45 2.95 2.46
C TYR A 95 -9.73 3.73 2.18
N VAL A 96 -9.60 4.94 1.62
CA VAL A 96 -10.73 5.65 1.00
C VAL A 96 -10.44 5.86 -0.47
N GLU A 97 -11.40 5.50 -1.32
CA GLU A 97 -11.28 5.61 -2.78
C GLU A 97 -12.40 6.46 -3.37
N ASP A 98 -12.08 7.23 -4.40
CA ASP A 98 -13.09 7.93 -5.20
C ASP A 98 -13.93 6.91 -5.96
N ILE A 99 -15.24 7.15 -6.06
CA ILE A 99 -16.16 6.31 -6.83
C ILE A 99 -15.76 6.15 -8.31
N ASN A 100 -15.03 7.11 -8.87
CA ASN A 100 -14.55 7.07 -10.25
C ASN A 100 -13.12 6.52 -10.38
N ALA A 101 -12.51 6.05 -9.28
CA ALA A 101 -11.18 5.48 -9.32
C ALA A 101 -11.15 4.25 -10.23
N LYS A 102 -10.21 4.23 -11.18
CA LYS A 102 -9.95 3.05 -12.00
C LYS A 102 -9.27 1.99 -11.13
N THR A 103 -10.04 1.04 -10.65
CA THR A 103 -9.52 -0.10 -9.89
C THR A 103 -8.75 -1.05 -10.80
N GLU A 104 -7.48 -1.32 -10.46
CA GLU A 104 -6.66 -2.35 -11.11
C GLU A 104 -6.88 -3.73 -10.46
N SER A 105 -7.72 -3.82 -9.43
CA SER A 105 -7.97 -5.07 -8.71
C SER A 105 -8.71 -6.10 -9.57
N SER A 106 -8.24 -7.34 -9.51
CA SER A 106 -8.90 -8.49 -10.16
C SER A 106 -10.22 -8.86 -9.48
N ALA A 107 -10.37 -8.58 -8.18
CA ALA A 107 -11.54 -8.94 -7.41
C ALA A 107 -11.97 -7.84 -6.43
N ILE A 108 -13.29 -7.64 -6.33
CA ILE A 108 -13.94 -6.63 -5.48
C ILE A 108 -15.24 -7.22 -4.93
N PHE A 109 -15.33 -7.29 -3.61
CA PHE A 109 -16.51 -7.76 -2.89
C PHE A 109 -17.12 -6.60 -2.10
N ASN A 110 -18.42 -6.34 -2.27
CA ASN A 110 -19.12 -5.32 -1.49
C ASN A 110 -19.66 -5.93 -0.20
N LEU A 111 -19.20 -5.40 0.94
CA LEU A 111 -19.61 -5.86 2.26
C LEU A 111 -21.06 -5.47 2.55
N GLU A 112 -21.51 -4.27 2.22
CA GLU A 112 -22.87 -3.81 2.51
C GLU A 112 -23.92 -4.68 1.81
N THR A 113 -23.75 -4.95 0.53
CA THR A 113 -24.67 -5.80 -0.25
C THR A 113 -24.36 -7.29 -0.12
N ASN A 114 -23.22 -7.64 0.48
CA ASN A 114 -22.73 -9.02 0.66
C ASN A 114 -22.62 -9.77 -0.67
N ALA A 115 -22.16 -9.09 -1.72
CA ALA A 115 -22.09 -9.60 -3.08
C ALA A 115 -20.81 -9.15 -3.80
N TRP A 116 -20.40 -9.94 -4.80
CA TRP A 116 -19.28 -9.58 -5.68
C TRP A 116 -19.70 -8.45 -6.61
N ILE A 117 -18.90 -7.38 -6.65
CA ILE A 117 -18.93 -6.39 -7.73
C ILE A 117 -18.13 -6.95 -8.92
N LYS A 118 -16.97 -7.53 -8.61
CA LYS A 118 -16.10 -8.22 -9.56
C LYS A 118 -15.57 -9.48 -8.89
N ALA A 119 -16.02 -10.66 -9.33
CA ALA A 119 -15.55 -11.92 -8.79
C ALA A 119 -14.16 -12.27 -9.36
N PRO A 120 -13.28 -12.92 -8.57
CA PRO A 120 -12.00 -13.39 -9.09
C PRO A 120 -12.23 -14.48 -10.16
N LEU A 121 -11.46 -14.45 -11.24
CA LEU A 121 -11.48 -15.48 -12.27
C LEU A 121 -10.31 -16.46 -12.04
N PRO A 122 -10.49 -17.77 -12.24
CA PRO A 122 -9.39 -18.74 -12.15
C PRO A 122 -8.19 -18.39 -13.05
N ASP A 123 -8.47 -17.77 -14.21
CA ASP A 123 -7.45 -17.32 -15.17
C ASP A 123 -6.67 -16.08 -14.69
N ASP A 124 -7.14 -15.37 -13.65
CA ASP A 124 -6.38 -14.30 -12.99
C ASP A 124 -5.14 -14.85 -12.25
N ILE A 125 -5.12 -16.18 -12.02
CA ILE A 125 -3.90 -16.89 -11.67
C ILE A 125 -3.10 -17.12 -12.95
N HIS A 126 -2.39 -16.10 -13.39
CA HIS A 126 -1.29 -16.36 -14.30
C HIS A 126 -0.32 -17.28 -13.56
N SER A 127 -0.21 -18.53 -14.01
CA SER A 127 0.90 -19.43 -13.68
C SER A 127 2.16 -18.86 -14.30
N ILE A 128 2.58 -17.69 -13.80
CA ILE A 128 3.88 -17.16 -14.10
C ILE A 128 4.80 -18.23 -13.55
N LYS A 129 5.55 -18.88 -14.45
CA LYS A 129 6.77 -19.58 -14.10
C LYS A 129 7.69 -18.52 -13.50
N LEU A 130 7.39 -18.12 -12.27
CA LEU A 130 8.08 -17.08 -11.54
C LEU A 130 9.48 -17.62 -11.37
N ASP A 131 10.44 -17.02 -12.06
CA ASP A 131 11.82 -17.31 -11.80
C ASP A 131 12.14 -16.77 -10.40
N LYS A 132 12.06 -17.68 -9.43
CA LYS A 132 12.33 -17.38 -8.02
C LYS A 132 13.76 -16.87 -7.87
N TYR A 133 14.68 -17.27 -8.74
CA TYR A 133 16.05 -16.76 -8.72
C TYR A 133 16.09 -15.31 -9.18
N GLU A 134 15.43 -14.96 -10.28
CA GLU A 134 15.37 -13.56 -10.75
C GLU A 134 14.75 -12.64 -9.69
N ILE A 135 13.63 -13.06 -9.07
CA ILE A 135 12.96 -12.27 -8.02
C ILE A 135 13.89 -12.10 -6.81
N LYS A 136 14.56 -13.17 -6.38
CA LYS A 136 15.47 -13.14 -5.23
C LYS A 136 16.67 -12.25 -5.52
N GLU A 137 17.31 -12.42 -6.67
CA GLU A 137 18.47 -11.64 -7.09
C GLU A 137 18.13 -10.15 -7.20
N LYS A 138 17.00 -9.82 -7.85
CA LYS A 138 16.56 -8.42 -8.00
C LYS A 138 16.20 -7.77 -6.67
N SER A 139 15.59 -8.54 -5.76
CA SER A 139 15.29 -8.08 -4.40
C SER A 139 16.59 -7.83 -3.62
N ALA A 140 17.51 -8.80 -3.62
CA ALA A 140 18.82 -8.69 -2.96
C ALA A 140 19.62 -7.50 -3.48
N ASN A 141 19.71 -7.30 -4.80
CA ASN A 141 20.42 -6.18 -5.40
C ASN A 141 19.85 -4.81 -4.97
N LEU A 142 18.53 -4.70 -4.81
CA LEU A 142 17.90 -3.48 -4.30
C LEU A 142 18.17 -3.29 -2.80
N MET A 143 18.13 -4.36 -2.01
CA MET A 143 18.41 -4.35 -0.57
C MET A 143 19.87 -3.95 -0.29
N THR A 144 20.83 -4.64 -0.90
CA THR A 144 22.27 -4.31 -0.80
C THR A 144 22.55 -2.88 -1.21
N LYS A 145 21.83 -2.36 -2.22
CA LYS A 145 21.97 -0.96 -2.63
C LYS A 145 21.48 0.02 -1.55
N ILE A 146 20.45 -0.33 -0.79
CA ILE A 146 19.96 0.46 0.35
C ILE A 146 20.97 0.38 1.50
N ASP A 147 21.51 -0.81 1.80
CA ASP A 147 22.55 -0.99 2.81
C ASP A 147 23.78 -0.12 2.51
N ASN A 148 24.28 -0.17 1.28
CA ASN A 148 25.40 0.68 0.84
C ASN A 148 25.07 2.19 0.97
N TYR A 149 23.79 2.58 0.85
CA TYR A 149 23.41 3.99 1.06
C TYR A 149 23.37 4.37 2.53
N CYS A 150 23.04 3.44 3.43
CA CYS A 150 23.18 3.62 4.87
C CYS A 150 24.64 3.78 5.26
N ASP A 151 25.52 2.90 4.78
CA ASP A 151 26.97 2.98 5.06
C ASP A 151 27.54 4.34 4.60
N LEU A 152 27.17 4.77 3.39
CA LEU A 152 27.57 6.10 2.89
C LEU A 152 27.02 7.25 3.74
N PHE A 153 25.85 7.11 4.36
CA PHE A 153 25.29 8.15 5.23
C PHE A 153 26.06 8.27 6.55
N ASP A 154 26.45 7.14 7.11
CA ASP A 154 27.25 7.05 8.33
C ASP A 154 28.65 7.64 8.11
N ASP A 155 29.26 7.36 6.95
CA ASP A 155 30.57 7.89 6.55
C ASP A 155 30.55 9.36 6.09
N SER A 156 29.37 9.91 5.74
CA SER A 156 29.26 11.26 5.19
C SER A 156 29.51 12.33 6.25
N ASN A 157 30.48 13.20 5.97
CA ASN A 157 30.91 14.26 6.90
C ASN A 157 30.65 15.68 6.39
N ASN A 158 30.19 15.83 5.15
CA ASN A 158 29.87 17.14 4.58
C ASN A 158 28.51 17.17 3.86
N VAL A 159 27.99 18.39 3.71
CA VAL A 159 26.68 18.66 3.14
C VAL A 159 26.58 18.24 1.67
N ASP A 160 27.66 18.31 0.89
CA ASP A 160 27.62 17.99 -0.54
C ASP A 160 27.53 16.48 -0.79
N GLU A 161 28.19 15.66 0.03
CA GLU A 161 27.99 14.21 0.05
C GLU A 161 26.56 13.84 0.41
N LEU A 162 26.00 14.46 1.47
CA LEU A 162 24.62 14.25 1.89
C LEU A 162 23.63 14.63 0.79
N LYS A 163 23.83 15.76 0.08
CA LYS A 163 22.99 16.16 -1.07
C LYS A 163 23.01 15.12 -2.19
N LYS A 164 24.19 14.61 -2.54
CA LYS A 164 24.36 13.58 -3.56
C LYS A 164 23.66 12.28 -3.14
N LEU A 165 23.82 11.89 -1.88
CA LEU A 165 23.18 10.70 -1.32
C LEU A 165 21.65 10.85 -1.29
N TYR A 166 21.13 11.99 -0.84
CA TYR A 166 19.70 12.30 -0.85
C TYR A 166 19.09 12.15 -2.25
N SER A 167 19.76 12.71 -3.28
CA SER A 167 19.32 12.56 -4.67
C SER A 167 19.29 11.09 -5.12
N LYS A 168 20.28 10.28 -4.73
CA LYS A 168 20.33 8.85 -5.03
C LYS A 168 19.18 8.09 -4.34
N THR A 169 18.92 8.37 -3.07
CA THR A 169 17.83 7.80 -2.26
C THR A 169 16.46 8.11 -2.88
N LEU A 170 16.21 9.37 -3.24
CA LEU A 170 14.96 9.77 -3.91
C LEU A 170 14.78 9.10 -5.27
N LYS A 171 15.84 8.97 -6.08
CA LYS A 171 15.80 8.26 -7.36
C LYS A 171 15.47 6.78 -7.19
N LEU A 172 16.06 6.12 -6.18
CA LEU A 172 15.78 4.73 -5.88
C LEU A 172 14.32 4.53 -5.44
N SER A 173 13.81 5.39 -4.55
CA SER A 173 12.40 5.37 -4.12
C SER A 173 11.45 5.52 -5.31
N LYS A 174 11.69 6.49 -6.21
CA LYS A 174 10.91 6.66 -7.44
C LYS A 174 10.97 5.42 -8.34
N LYS A 175 12.15 4.79 -8.49
CA LYS A 175 12.32 3.56 -9.28
C LYS A 175 11.47 2.41 -8.72
N ILE A 176 11.49 2.20 -7.41
CA ILE A 176 10.70 1.13 -6.76
C ILE A 176 9.20 1.37 -6.96
N LYS A 177 8.72 2.60 -6.76
CA LYS A 177 7.32 2.98 -7.01
C LYS A 177 6.91 2.75 -8.48
N ALA A 178 7.76 3.14 -9.42
CA ALA A 178 7.52 2.93 -10.85
C ALA A 178 7.49 1.45 -11.23
N MET A 179 8.39 0.63 -10.67
CA MET A 179 8.40 -0.82 -10.86
C MET A 179 7.08 -1.45 -10.42
N ARG A 180 6.56 -1.08 -9.24
CA ARG A 180 5.27 -1.59 -8.75
C ARG A 180 4.12 -1.20 -9.68
N LYS A 181 4.02 0.09 -10.03
CA LYS A 181 2.97 0.59 -10.93
C LYS A 181 3.01 -0.10 -12.29
N PHE A 182 4.19 -0.31 -12.84
CA PHE A 182 4.35 -1.05 -14.09
C PHE A 182 3.92 -2.52 -13.95
N GLY A 183 4.32 -3.20 -12.87
CA GLY A 183 3.95 -4.59 -12.63
C GLY A 183 2.45 -4.79 -12.50
N LEU A 184 1.77 -3.95 -11.71
CA LEU A 184 0.32 -3.99 -11.54
C LEU A 184 -0.42 -3.82 -12.87
N LYS A 185 0.02 -2.88 -13.71
CA LYS A 185 -0.56 -2.68 -15.04
C LYS A 185 -0.31 -3.82 -16.00
N ARG A 186 0.85 -4.48 -15.90
CA ARG A 186 1.28 -5.50 -16.88
C ARG A 186 0.63 -6.84 -16.62
N ASN A 187 0.75 -7.38 -15.40
CA ASN A 187 0.26 -8.71 -15.03
C ASN A 187 -0.43 -8.72 -13.65
N GLY A 188 -0.93 -7.57 -13.19
CA GLY A 188 -1.63 -7.47 -11.92
C GLY A 188 -0.75 -7.80 -10.72
N GLU A 189 -1.38 -8.39 -9.70
CA GLU A 189 -0.71 -8.67 -8.44
C GLU A 189 0.38 -9.76 -8.52
N SER A 190 0.30 -10.62 -9.52
CA SER A 190 1.20 -11.76 -9.70
C SER A 190 2.50 -11.38 -10.43
N ASP A 191 2.61 -10.13 -10.93
CA ASP A 191 3.79 -9.68 -11.65
C ASP A 191 5.09 -9.78 -10.82
N PRO A 192 6.21 -10.23 -11.39
CA PRO A 192 7.50 -10.33 -10.69
C PRO A 192 7.92 -9.03 -10.00
N TYR A 193 7.64 -7.85 -10.59
CA TYR A 193 8.00 -6.58 -9.96
C TYR A 193 7.13 -6.27 -8.75
N ASN A 194 5.85 -6.66 -8.76
CA ASN A 194 5.01 -6.53 -7.57
C ASN A 194 5.50 -7.44 -6.45
N ILE A 195 5.94 -8.67 -6.79
CA ILE A 195 6.49 -9.63 -5.82
C ILE A 195 7.81 -9.14 -5.25
N VAL A 196 8.72 -8.56 -6.06
CA VAL A 196 9.96 -7.93 -5.59
C VAL A 196 9.65 -6.84 -4.56
N VAL A 197 8.71 -5.94 -4.85
CA VAL A 197 8.34 -4.87 -3.90
C VAL A 197 7.70 -5.43 -2.63
N LYS A 198 6.86 -6.47 -2.74
CA LYS A 198 6.32 -7.20 -1.57
C LYS A 198 7.45 -7.83 -0.73
N CYS A 199 8.47 -8.39 -1.37
CA CYS A 199 9.65 -8.94 -0.68
C CYS A 199 10.42 -7.83 0.06
N MET A 200 10.69 -6.69 -0.59
CA MET A 200 11.33 -5.54 0.05
C MET A 200 10.54 -5.01 1.25
N ARG A 201 9.22 -4.88 1.13
CA ARG A 201 8.33 -4.46 2.23
C ARG A 201 8.45 -5.42 3.41
N ARG A 202 8.33 -6.74 3.17
CA ARG A 202 8.39 -7.77 4.21
C ARG A 202 9.72 -7.82 4.96
N MET A 203 10.81 -7.46 4.30
CA MET A 203 12.14 -7.42 4.90
C MET A 203 12.46 -6.07 5.57
N GLY A 204 11.52 -5.11 5.58
CA GLY A 204 11.69 -3.78 6.20
C GLY A 204 12.52 -2.79 5.37
N TYR A 205 12.89 -3.13 4.12
CA TYR A 205 13.79 -2.29 3.33
C TYR A 205 13.11 -1.08 2.70
N LEU A 206 11.78 -1.09 2.54
CA LEU A 206 11.07 0.11 2.10
C LEU A 206 11.07 1.18 3.19
N ASP A 207 10.86 0.76 4.44
CA ASP A 207 10.87 1.64 5.61
C ASP A 207 12.29 2.13 5.88
N LYS A 208 13.29 1.24 5.84
CA LYS A 208 14.71 1.60 5.92
C LYS A 208 15.11 2.67 4.89
N LEU A 209 14.65 2.56 3.64
CA LEU A 209 14.92 3.56 2.60
C LEU A 209 14.22 4.90 2.88
N TYR A 210 13.01 4.87 3.44
CA TYR A 210 12.26 6.07 3.83
C TYR A 210 12.93 6.78 5.00
N GLU A 211 13.26 6.05 6.07
CA GLU A 211 13.98 6.56 7.24
C GLU A 211 15.33 7.17 6.84
N LEU A 212 16.09 6.48 5.97
CA LEU A 212 17.35 7.02 5.45
C LEU A 212 17.15 8.37 4.75
N SER A 213 16.10 8.52 3.95
CA SER A 213 15.78 9.80 3.28
C SER A 213 15.54 10.92 4.29
N ASN A 214 14.77 10.64 5.35
CA ASN A 214 14.48 11.59 6.42
C ASN A 214 15.74 11.94 7.22
N ASN A 215 16.54 10.94 7.57
CA ASN A 215 17.78 11.12 8.33
C ASN A 215 18.80 11.96 7.57
N ILE A 216 18.96 11.73 6.25
CA ILE A 216 19.81 12.57 5.40
C ILE A 216 19.31 14.02 5.40
N TYR A 217 18.00 14.22 5.22
CA TYR A 217 17.41 15.56 5.23
C TYR A 217 17.64 16.26 6.58
N ASN A 218 17.40 15.57 7.69
CA ASN A 218 17.61 16.12 9.03
C ASN A 218 19.08 16.46 9.26
N LYS A 219 20.02 15.53 9.02
CA LYS A 219 21.47 15.79 9.18
C LYS A 219 21.96 16.96 8.33
N MET A 220 21.37 17.16 7.14
CA MET A 220 21.74 18.26 6.24
C MET A 220 21.20 19.63 6.69
N ASN A 221 20.04 19.68 7.35
CA ASN A 221 19.33 20.92 7.67
C ASN A 221 19.31 21.26 9.16
N SER A 222 19.71 20.33 10.04
CA SER A 222 19.88 20.60 11.47
C SER A 222 21.10 21.47 11.71
N MET A 223 20.95 22.46 12.58
CA MET A 223 22.06 23.26 13.12
C MET A 223 22.30 22.83 14.57
N SER A 224 23.56 22.56 14.91
CA SER A 224 24.03 22.22 16.26
C SER A 224 24.97 23.29 16.78
#